data_AF-A0A1X0VAR2-F1
#
_entry.id   AF-A0A1X0VAR2-F1
#
_cell.length_a   1.000
_cell.length_b   1.000
_cell.length_c   1.000
_cell.angle_alpha   90.00
_cell.angle_beta   90.00
_cell.angle_gamma   90.00
#
_symmetry.space_group_name_H-M   'P 1'
#
loop_
_entity.id
_entity.type
_entity.pdbx_description
1 polymer ?
#
loop_
_entity_poly.entity_id
_entity_poly.type
_entity_poly.pdbx_seq_one_letter_code
_entity_poly.pdbx_strand_id
1 'polypeptide(L)'
;MFPISDVQGGAGTSTNMNVNEVVANTALEQVGRARGEYGYVNPNDHVNMGQSTNDTYPSAGKIALIRLLEPLFSELTLLVDALGNKADEFSTTYKMGRTQLQDAVPMTLGNTFHAWLKPLRRDLKRIEAARNELYTLNLGGSAIGSGINVSYHYQVHIVPNLASITGLPLEQAHDLFDATSNLDSYVALSGSLKNLAVNLSKMSNDLRLLSSGPRSGLHEINLPSKQAGSSIMPGKVNPVIPEVVNQVAFEMIGFDTTVTAASEAGQLELNAFEPIIFKSLITGIEHLQQAMNTL
;
A
#
# COMPACT_ATOMS: atom_id res chain seq x y z
N MET A 1 4.72 23.61 -4.39
CA MET A 1 5.57 22.45 -4.77
C MET A 1 6.02 21.80 -3.48
N PHE A 2 6.06 20.46 -3.43
CA PHE A 2 6.52 19.70 -2.27
C PHE A 2 7.81 18.95 -2.65
N PRO A 3 9.00 19.58 -2.53
CA PRO A 3 10.25 19.01 -3.06
C PRO A 3 10.98 18.07 -2.10
N ILE A 4 10.44 17.86 -0.89
CA ILE A 4 11.09 17.04 0.14
C ILE A 4 11.10 15.58 -0.33
N SER A 5 12.25 14.91 -0.17
CA SER A 5 12.39 13.49 -0.50
C SER A 5 11.56 12.62 0.43
N ASP A 6 10.98 11.55 -0.11
CA ASP A 6 10.26 10.53 0.66
C ASP A 6 11.14 9.88 1.74
N VAL A 7 12.45 9.82 1.51
CA VAL A 7 13.44 9.37 2.50
C VAL A 7 14.09 10.60 3.14
N GLN A 8 13.61 10.94 4.34
CA GLN A 8 14.06 12.10 5.10
C GLN A 8 14.33 11.74 6.57
N GLY A 9 15.25 12.48 7.20
CA GLY A 9 15.42 12.45 8.65
C GLY A 9 14.39 13.31 9.38
N GLY A 10 14.33 13.18 10.70
CA GLY A 10 13.50 14.03 11.55
C GLY A 10 12.01 13.66 11.58
N ALA A 11 11.67 12.37 11.45
CA ALA A 11 10.32 11.84 11.66
C ALA A 11 9.20 12.51 10.82
N GLY A 12 9.55 13.03 9.64
CA GLY A 12 8.59 13.72 8.76
C GLY A 12 8.43 15.23 9.00
N THR A 13 9.19 15.82 9.93
CA THR A 13 9.06 17.26 10.24
C THR A 13 9.31 18.15 9.03
N SER A 14 10.25 17.80 8.16
CA SER A 14 10.50 18.56 6.93
C SER A 14 9.26 18.57 6.01
N THR A 15 8.54 17.46 5.92
CA THR A 15 7.28 17.39 5.17
C THR A 15 6.17 18.19 5.84
N ASN A 16 5.98 18.03 7.15
CA ASN A 16 4.98 18.78 7.91
C ASN A 16 5.19 20.30 7.76
N MET A 17 6.43 20.77 7.95
CA MET A 17 6.77 22.19 7.79
C MET A 17 6.65 22.66 6.36
N ASN A 18 7.00 21.83 5.37
CA ASN A 18 6.81 22.20 3.97
C ASN A 18 5.32 22.42 3.65
N VAL A 19 4.42 21.59 4.17
CA VAL A 19 2.96 21.81 4.06
C VAL A 19 2.56 23.11 4.75
N ASN A 20 3.01 23.32 5.99
CA ASN A 20 2.68 24.53 6.74
C ASN A 20 3.12 25.81 6.01
N GLU A 21 4.33 25.83 5.47
CA GLU A 21 4.87 26.97 4.72
C GLU A 21 4.14 27.21 3.41
N VAL A 22 3.77 26.16 2.68
CA VAL A 22 2.99 26.27 1.45
C VAL A 22 1.61 26.84 1.76
N VAL A 23 0.91 26.28 2.75
CA VAL A 23 -0.43 26.75 3.17
C VAL A 23 -0.38 28.20 3.66
N ALA A 24 0.59 28.55 4.51
CA ALA A 24 0.76 29.91 5.01
C ALA A 24 0.99 30.91 3.86
N ASN A 25 1.87 30.58 2.92
CA ASN A 25 2.14 31.44 1.77
C ASN A 25 0.93 31.55 0.82
N THR A 26 0.18 30.47 0.59
CA THR A 26 -1.06 30.52 -0.18
C THR A 26 -2.12 31.39 0.50
N ALA A 27 -2.24 31.30 1.83
CA ALA A 27 -3.14 32.17 2.59
C ALA A 27 -2.73 33.65 2.52
N LEU A 28 -1.42 33.96 2.61
CA LEU A 28 -0.88 35.32 2.45
C LEU A 28 -1.24 35.92 1.08
N GLU A 29 -1.04 35.16 0.01
CA GLU A 29 -1.39 35.60 -1.34
C GLU A 29 -2.89 35.92 -1.47
N GLN A 30 -3.76 35.11 -0.86
CA GLN A 30 -5.21 35.32 -0.88
C GLN A 30 -5.65 36.60 -0.16
N VAL A 31 -4.86 37.09 0.79
CA VAL A 31 -5.12 38.36 1.52
C VAL A 31 -4.26 39.52 1.01
N GLY A 32 -3.65 39.38 -0.18
CA GLY A 32 -2.89 40.45 -0.85
C GLY A 32 -1.53 40.75 -0.22
N ARG A 33 -0.93 39.79 0.49
CA ARG A 33 0.38 39.89 1.14
C ARG A 33 1.44 39.16 0.33
N ALA A 34 2.70 39.59 0.43
CA ALA A 34 3.79 38.88 -0.21
C ALA A 34 4.11 37.57 0.53
N ARG A 35 4.65 36.59 -0.20
CA ARG A 35 5.17 35.35 0.39
C ARG A 35 6.27 35.66 1.41
N GLY A 36 6.27 34.94 2.53
CA GLY A 36 7.22 35.13 3.62
C GLY A 36 6.86 36.25 4.61
N GLU A 37 5.74 36.97 4.43
CA GLU A 37 5.22 37.92 5.42
C GLU A 37 4.54 37.22 6.61
N TYR A 38 5.29 36.35 7.30
CA TYR A 38 4.79 35.48 8.38
C TYR A 38 4.33 36.21 9.65
N GLY A 39 4.49 37.53 9.73
CA GLY A 39 3.85 38.36 10.75
C GLY A 39 2.31 38.39 10.62
N TYR A 40 1.76 38.05 9.45
CA TYR A 40 0.31 37.96 9.23
C TYR A 40 -0.21 36.53 9.28
N VAL A 41 0.45 35.60 8.58
CA VAL A 41 0.12 34.17 8.62
C VAL A 41 1.39 33.37 8.90
N ASN A 42 1.56 32.91 10.13
CA ASN A 42 2.73 32.14 10.53
C ASN A 42 2.52 30.64 10.29
N PRO A 43 3.46 29.92 9.64
CA PRO A 43 3.39 28.47 9.44
C PRO A 43 3.24 27.69 10.75
N ASN A 44 3.89 28.12 11.82
CA ASN A 44 3.81 27.46 13.12
C ASN A 44 2.61 27.95 13.93
N ASP A 45 2.54 29.25 14.18
CA ASP A 45 1.57 29.78 15.15
C ASP A 45 0.13 29.75 14.64
N HIS A 46 -0.08 29.72 13.31
CA HIS A 46 -1.42 29.68 12.73
C HIS A 46 -1.72 28.34 12.05
N VAL A 47 -0.87 27.88 11.12
CA VAL A 47 -1.16 26.66 10.35
C VAL A 47 -0.96 25.41 11.21
N ASN A 48 0.14 25.34 11.96
CA ASN A 48 0.47 24.24 12.86
C ASN A 48 -0.01 24.47 14.30
N MET A 49 -0.99 25.36 14.51
CA MET A 49 -1.48 25.68 15.85
C MET A 49 -2.04 24.43 16.52
N GLY A 50 -1.55 24.13 17.74
CA GLY A 50 -1.98 22.97 18.53
C GLY A 50 -1.61 21.61 17.93
N GLN A 51 -0.67 21.57 17.00
CA GLN A 51 -0.25 20.35 16.28
C GLN A 51 1.24 20.08 16.51
N SER A 52 1.63 18.82 16.35
CA SER A 52 3.01 18.36 16.27
C SER A 52 3.20 17.57 14.98
N THR A 53 4.42 17.51 14.44
CA THR A 53 4.69 16.51 13.39
C THR A 53 4.32 15.10 13.86
N ASN A 54 4.54 14.81 15.14
CA ASN A 54 4.39 13.48 15.72
C ASN A 54 2.93 13.02 15.81
N ASP A 55 1.96 13.90 15.57
CA ASP A 55 0.54 13.54 15.48
C ASP A 55 -0.10 13.91 14.13
N THR A 56 0.43 14.88 13.39
CA THR A 56 -0.04 15.22 12.04
C THR A 56 0.51 14.29 10.96
N TYR A 57 1.80 13.98 10.98
CA TYR A 57 2.47 13.16 9.98
C TYR A 57 1.95 11.72 9.96
N PRO A 58 1.87 11.00 11.10
CA PRO A 58 1.24 9.67 11.15
C PRO A 58 -0.22 9.70 10.70
N SER A 59 -0.98 10.72 11.13
CA SER A 59 -2.40 10.84 10.76
C SER A 59 -2.59 11.04 9.25
N ALA A 60 -1.77 11.88 8.62
CA ALA A 60 -1.77 12.06 7.18
C ALA A 60 -1.35 10.79 6.44
N GLY A 61 -0.33 10.09 6.93
CA GLY A 61 0.13 8.82 6.38
C GLY A 61 -0.95 7.74 6.39
N LYS A 62 -1.63 7.55 7.53
CA LYS A 62 -2.77 6.62 7.66
C LYS A 62 -3.88 6.93 6.65
N ILE A 63 -4.28 8.21 6.54
CA ILE A 63 -5.30 8.64 5.58
C ILE A 63 -4.85 8.36 4.14
N ALA A 64 -3.60 8.66 3.79
CA ALA A 64 -3.07 8.38 2.46
C ALA A 64 -3.09 6.88 2.13
N LEU A 65 -2.65 6.04 3.06
CA LEU A 65 -2.67 4.58 2.90
C LEU A 65 -4.11 4.06 2.72
N ILE A 66 -5.06 4.50 3.55
CA ILE A 66 -6.48 4.15 3.40
C ILE A 66 -6.99 4.46 1.99
N ARG A 67 -6.68 5.66 1.48
CA ARG A 67 -7.10 6.09 0.13
C ARG A 67 -6.48 5.25 -0.98
N LEU A 68 -5.22 4.87 -0.85
CA LEU A 68 -4.52 4.03 -1.82
C LEU A 68 -5.00 2.57 -1.80
N LEU A 69 -5.55 2.10 -0.68
CA LEU A 69 -6.11 0.76 -0.58
C LEU A 69 -7.43 0.60 -1.34
N GLU A 70 -8.22 1.67 -1.53
CA GLU A 70 -9.47 1.61 -2.30
C GLU A 70 -9.30 1.16 -3.76
N PRO A 71 -8.41 1.77 -4.57
CA PRO A 71 -8.15 1.27 -5.92
C PRO A 71 -7.49 -0.12 -5.90
N LEU A 72 -6.65 -0.43 -4.90
CA LEU A 72 -6.08 -1.77 -4.74
C LEU A 72 -7.17 -2.84 -4.57
N PHE A 73 -8.17 -2.59 -3.71
CA PHE A 73 -9.29 -3.51 -3.50
C PHE A 73 -10.15 -3.69 -4.74
N SER A 74 -10.34 -2.60 -5.49
CA SER A 74 -11.07 -2.63 -6.76
C SER A 74 -10.36 -3.55 -7.76
N GLU A 75 -9.06 -3.36 -7.97
CA GLU A 75 -8.27 -4.21 -8.88
C GLU A 75 -8.16 -5.66 -8.41
N LEU A 76 -8.00 -5.90 -7.10
CA LEU A 76 -7.97 -7.25 -6.53
C LEU A 76 -9.31 -7.97 -6.75
N THR A 77 -10.43 -7.26 -6.62
CA THR A 77 -11.77 -7.82 -6.88
C THR A 77 -11.94 -8.16 -8.36
N LEU A 78 -11.56 -7.25 -9.26
CA LEU A 78 -11.61 -7.49 -10.70
C LEU A 78 -10.76 -8.70 -11.12
N LEU A 79 -9.55 -8.83 -10.58
CA LEU A 79 -8.68 -9.99 -10.84
C LEU A 79 -9.32 -11.28 -10.32
N VAL A 80 -9.89 -11.27 -9.11
CA VAL A 80 -10.59 -12.42 -8.53
C VAL A 80 -11.77 -12.86 -9.40
N ASP A 81 -12.54 -11.90 -9.93
CA ASP A 81 -13.68 -12.17 -10.81
C ASP A 81 -13.22 -12.69 -12.18
N ALA A 82 -12.16 -12.11 -12.76
CA ALA A 82 -11.56 -12.59 -14.00
C ALA A 82 -11.06 -14.05 -13.87
N LEU A 83 -10.40 -14.38 -12.76
CA LEU A 83 -10.00 -15.75 -12.45
C LEU A 83 -11.19 -16.68 -12.24
N GLY A 84 -12.28 -16.19 -11.63
CA GLY A 84 -13.53 -16.93 -11.47
C GLY A 84 -14.16 -17.28 -12.82
N ASN A 85 -14.28 -16.29 -13.70
CA ASN A 85 -14.80 -16.49 -15.06
C ASN A 85 -13.95 -17.49 -15.85
N LYS A 86 -12.61 -17.41 -15.73
CA LYS A 86 -11.71 -18.39 -16.36
C LYS A 86 -11.80 -19.78 -15.72
N ALA A 87 -12.06 -19.86 -14.42
CA ALA A 87 -12.29 -21.13 -13.77
C ALA A 87 -13.54 -21.84 -14.32
N ASP A 88 -14.62 -21.09 -14.55
CA ASP A 88 -15.87 -21.59 -15.11
C ASP A 88 -15.70 -21.98 -16.59
N GLU A 89 -15.03 -21.14 -17.38
CA GLU A 89 -14.68 -21.42 -18.79
C GLU A 89 -13.89 -22.73 -18.92
N PHE A 90 -12.95 -22.99 -18.01
CA PHE A 90 -12.09 -24.17 -18.04
C PHE A 90 -12.60 -25.33 -17.17
N SER A 91 -13.84 -25.28 -16.72
CA SER A 91 -14.44 -26.28 -15.81
C SER A 91 -14.44 -27.71 -16.38
N THR A 92 -14.45 -27.86 -17.69
CA THR A 92 -14.43 -29.16 -18.40
C THR A 92 -13.13 -29.45 -19.16
N THR A 93 -12.13 -28.58 -19.02
CA THR A 93 -10.81 -28.75 -19.66
C THR A 93 -9.92 -29.61 -18.76
N TYR A 94 -9.78 -30.90 -19.07
CA TYR A 94 -8.93 -31.80 -18.30
C TYR A 94 -7.44 -31.57 -18.55
N LYS A 95 -6.65 -31.69 -17.48
CA LYS A 95 -5.18 -31.61 -17.49
C LYS A 95 -4.58 -32.56 -16.47
N MET A 96 -3.29 -32.84 -16.60
CA MET A 96 -2.55 -33.59 -15.59
C MET A 96 -2.18 -32.68 -14.41
N GLY A 97 -2.53 -33.07 -13.19
CA GLY A 97 -2.01 -32.44 -11.99
C GLY A 97 -0.53 -32.76 -11.82
N ARG A 98 0.24 -31.85 -11.21
CA ARG A 98 1.66 -32.10 -10.90
C ARG A 98 1.99 -31.75 -9.46
N THR A 99 2.69 -32.64 -8.78
CA THR A 99 3.28 -32.42 -7.46
C THR A 99 4.78 -32.66 -7.57
N GLN A 100 5.59 -31.77 -6.99
CA GLN A 100 7.06 -31.81 -7.16
C GLN A 100 7.51 -31.85 -8.64
N LEU A 101 6.72 -31.23 -9.52
CA LEU A 101 6.89 -31.24 -10.98
C LEU A 101 6.77 -32.63 -11.65
N GLN A 102 6.35 -33.66 -10.93
CA GLN A 102 6.05 -34.99 -11.47
C GLN A 102 4.57 -35.15 -11.79
N ASP A 103 4.24 -36.02 -12.73
CA ASP A 103 2.84 -36.36 -13.06
C ASP A 103 2.13 -36.95 -11.83
N ALA A 104 0.92 -36.47 -11.56
CA ALA A 104 0.12 -36.90 -10.43
C ALA A 104 -1.19 -37.54 -10.91
N VAL A 105 -2.33 -36.87 -10.68
CA VAL A 105 -3.66 -37.36 -11.08
C VAL A 105 -4.40 -36.33 -11.94
N PRO A 106 -5.36 -36.76 -12.78
CA PRO A 106 -6.16 -35.85 -13.59
C PRO A 106 -6.94 -34.84 -12.74
N MET A 107 -7.03 -33.61 -13.24
CA MET A 107 -7.87 -32.53 -12.72
C MET A 107 -8.36 -31.66 -13.88
N THR A 108 -9.16 -30.62 -13.61
CA THR A 108 -9.50 -29.64 -14.64
C THR A 108 -8.64 -28.38 -14.51
N LEU A 109 -8.44 -27.67 -15.61
CA LEU A 109 -7.78 -26.37 -15.61
C LEU A 109 -8.63 -25.36 -14.81
N GLY A 110 -9.97 -25.49 -14.82
CA GLY A 110 -10.88 -24.75 -13.95
C GLY A 110 -10.55 -24.90 -12.46
N ASN A 111 -10.26 -26.12 -11.99
CA ASN A 111 -9.82 -26.35 -10.60
C ASN A 111 -8.53 -25.58 -10.27
N THR A 112 -7.62 -25.43 -11.24
CA THR A 112 -6.37 -24.68 -11.06
C THR A 112 -6.64 -23.18 -10.88
N PHE A 113 -7.45 -22.57 -11.76
CA PHE A 113 -7.84 -21.17 -11.67
C PHE A 113 -8.63 -20.85 -10.39
N HIS A 114 -9.54 -21.74 -10.02
CA HIS A 114 -10.27 -21.64 -8.75
C HIS A 114 -9.32 -21.72 -7.55
N ALA A 115 -8.26 -22.54 -7.61
CA ALA A 115 -7.26 -22.61 -6.55
C ALA A 115 -6.38 -21.34 -6.47
N TRP A 116 -6.17 -20.61 -7.57
CA TRP A 116 -5.45 -19.33 -7.57
C TRP A 116 -6.26 -18.18 -6.98
N LEU A 117 -7.57 -18.09 -7.24
CA LEU A 117 -8.39 -16.98 -6.73
C LEU A 117 -8.68 -17.09 -5.22
N LYS A 118 -8.70 -18.30 -4.64
CA LYS A 118 -9.05 -18.48 -3.21
C LYS A 118 -8.06 -17.82 -2.24
N PRO A 119 -6.73 -17.94 -2.41
CA PRO A 119 -5.77 -17.14 -1.65
C PRO A 119 -6.02 -15.64 -1.76
N LEU A 120 -6.25 -15.12 -2.97
CA LEU A 120 -6.49 -13.69 -3.20
C LEU A 120 -7.73 -13.18 -2.45
N ARG A 121 -8.82 -13.97 -2.41
CA ARG A 121 -9.99 -13.67 -1.56
C ARG A 121 -9.69 -13.66 -0.06
N ARG A 122 -8.75 -14.47 0.41
CA ARG A 122 -8.30 -14.44 1.81
C ARG A 122 -7.42 -13.22 2.06
N ASP A 123 -6.59 -12.84 1.09
CA ASP A 123 -5.72 -11.66 1.19
C ASP A 123 -6.55 -10.38 1.26
N LEU A 124 -7.63 -10.27 0.47
CA LEU A 124 -8.60 -9.18 0.57
C LEU A 124 -9.04 -8.95 2.03
N LYS A 125 -9.50 -10.01 2.70
CA LYS A 125 -9.94 -9.95 4.11
C LYS A 125 -8.82 -9.56 5.09
N ARG A 126 -7.60 -10.02 4.84
CA ARG A 126 -6.43 -9.69 5.69
C ARG A 126 -6.08 -8.21 5.57
N ILE A 127 -6.07 -7.70 4.34
CA ILE A 127 -5.77 -6.29 4.06
C ILE A 127 -6.92 -5.40 4.58
N GLU A 128 -8.17 -5.80 4.44
CA GLU A 128 -9.32 -5.10 5.05
C GLU A 128 -9.21 -5.01 6.57
N ALA A 129 -8.82 -6.11 7.24
CA ALA A 129 -8.60 -6.11 8.69
C ALA A 129 -7.46 -5.16 9.09
N ALA A 130 -6.33 -5.20 8.39
CA ALA A 130 -5.22 -4.30 8.65
C ALA A 130 -5.55 -2.83 8.34
N ARG A 131 -6.35 -2.55 7.30
CA ARG A 131 -6.85 -1.18 7.02
C ARG A 131 -7.66 -0.63 8.18
N ASN A 132 -8.44 -1.47 8.87
CA ASN A 132 -9.30 -1.00 9.95
C ASN A 132 -8.48 -0.39 11.11
N GLU A 133 -7.28 -0.89 11.38
CA GLU A 133 -6.36 -0.34 12.38
C GLU A 133 -5.84 1.06 12.01
N LEU A 134 -5.86 1.41 10.72
CA LEU A 134 -5.42 2.72 10.23
C LEU A 134 -6.47 3.83 10.43
N TYR A 135 -7.73 3.49 10.72
CA TYR A 135 -8.76 4.50 10.99
C TYR A 135 -8.55 5.22 12.32
N THR A 136 -7.79 4.63 13.23
CA THR A 136 -7.49 5.21 14.55
C THR A 136 -6.30 6.18 14.46
N LEU A 137 -6.51 7.44 14.83
CA LEU A 137 -5.54 8.52 14.73
C LEU A 137 -5.07 9.00 16.12
N ASN A 138 -3.80 9.42 16.20
CA ASN A 138 -3.22 10.04 17.40
C ASN A 138 -3.29 11.58 17.38
N LEU A 139 -3.93 12.18 16.38
CA LEU A 139 -4.06 13.63 16.25
C LEU A 139 -4.63 14.28 17.52
N GLY A 140 -3.96 15.31 18.03
CA GLY A 140 -4.22 15.89 19.36
C GLY A 140 -3.35 15.30 20.48
N GLY A 141 -2.48 14.33 20.16
CA GLY A 141 -1.44 13.82 21.05
C GLY A 141 -0.24 14.76 21.21
N SER A 142 -0.05 15.71 20.28
CA SER A 142 1.08 16.64 20.26
C SER A 142 2.43 15.92 20.25
N ALA A 143 3.41 16.38 21.02
CA ALA A 143 4.79 15.92 20.94
C ALA A 143 4.98 14.43 21.27
N ILE A 144 4.29 13.91 22.29
CA ILE A 144 4.53 12.57 22.84
C ILE A 144 3.24 11.81 23.20
N GLY A 145 2.08 12.31 22.82
CA GLY A 145 0.78 11.76 23.22
C GLY A 145 0.12 12.45 24.42
N SER A 146 0.82 13.34 25.13
CA SER A 146 0.29 14.03 26.32
C SER A 146 -0.75 15.11 26.03
N GLY A 147 -0.88 15.57 24.78
CA GLY A 147 -1.71 16.71 24.43
C GLY A 147 -1.17 18.05 24.94
N ILE A 148 0.12 18.15 25.28
CA ILE A 148 0.72 19.42 25.70
C ILE A 148 0.56 20.48 24.58
N ASN A 149 0.18 21.70 24.98
CA ASN A 149 -0.15 22.80 24.07
C ASN A 149 -1.34 22.54 23.12
N VAL A 150 -2.17 21.53 23.41
CA VAL A 150 -3.42 21.26 22.70
C VAL A 150 -4.58 21.68 23.60
N SER A 151 -5.52 22.45 23.07
CA SER A 151 -6.73 22.79 23.82
C SER A 151 -7.68 21.60 23.88
N TYR A 152 -8.44 21.47 24.97
CA TYR A 152 -9.48 20.44 25.09
C TYR A 152 -10.47 20.49 23.91
N HIS A 153 -10.83 21.69 23.46
CA HIS A 153 -11.68 21.87 22.30
C HIS A 153 -11.06 21.28 21.03
N TYR A 154 -9.76 21.52 20.78
CA TYR A 154 -9.07 20.92 19.63
C TYR A 154 -9.13 19.40 19.70
N GLN A 155 -8.73 18.81 20.83
CA GLN A 155 -8.60 17.37 20.98
C GLN A 155 -9.95 16.64 20.80
N VAL A 156 -11.05 17.20 21.30
CA VAL A 156 -12.38 16.59 21.16
C VAL A 156 -12.95 16.72 19.74
N HIS A 157 -12.59 17.78 19.01
CA HIS A 157 -13.24 18.10 17.73
C HIS A 157 -12.40 17.79 16.49
N ILE A 158 -11.07 17.65 16.60
CA ILE A 158 -10.21 17.55 15.42
C ILE A 158 -10.47 16.29 14.60
N VAL A 159 -10.53 15.11 15.22
CA VAL A 159 -10.78 13.85 14.51
C VAL A 159 -12.21 13.79 13.93
N PRO A 160 -13.29 14.15 14.65
CA PRO A 160 -14.63 14.25 14.07
C PRO A 160 -14.73 15.22 12.89
N ASN A 161 -14.06 16.38 12.97
CA ASN A 161 -14.02 17.34 11.87
C ASN A 161 -13.28 16.76 10.67
N LEU A 162 -12.15 16.07 10.90
CA LEU A 162 -11.39 15.42 9.85
C LEU A 162 -12.17 14.26 9.21
N ALA A 163 -12.90 13.47 10.00
CA ALA A 163 -13.80 12.42 9.52
C ALA A 163 -14.89 13.00 8.61
N SER A 164 -15.49 14.13 9.00
CA SER A 164 -16.51 14.83 8.19
C SER A 164 -15.94 15.34 6.86
N ILE A 165 -14.75 15.95 6.88
CA ILE A 165 -14.09 16.49 5.68
C ILE A 165 -13.66 15.36 4.73
N THR A 166 -13.12 14.27 5.28
CA THR A 166 -12.62 13.15 4.48
C THR A 166 -13.73 12.19 4.06
N GLY A 167 -14.82 12.08 4.82
CA GLY A 167 -15.80 11.01 4.66
C GLY A 167 -15.27 9.63 5.05
N LEU A 168 -14.15 9.56 5.78
CA LEU A 168 -13.59 8.32 6.32
C LEU A 168 -14.09 8.11 7.75
N PRO A 169 -14.29 6.85 8.20
CA PRO A 169 -14.70 6.53 9.57
C PRO A 169 -13.51 6.66 10.54
N LEU A 170 -12.92 7.85 10.64
CA LEU A 170 -11.74 8.11 11.49
C LEU A 170 -12.15 8.17 12.96
N GLU A 171 -11.33 7.56 13.82
CA GLU A 171 -11.56 7.45 15.25
C GLU A 171 -10.36 7.98 16.05
N GLN A 172 -10.61 8.54 17.22
CA GLN A 172 -9.55 8.97 18.12
C GLN A 172 -8.94 7.74 18.81
N ALA A 173 -7.61 7.66 18.85
CA ALA A 173 -6.92 6.67 19.67
C ALA A 173 -7.29 6.83 21.16
N HIS A 174 -7.59 5.72 21.82
CA HIS A 174 -7.92 5.71 23.24
C HIS A 174 -6.71 6.08 24.11
N ASP A 175 -5.52 5.61 23.74
CA ASP A 175 -4.26 5.96 24.37
C ASP A 175 -3.36 6.66 23.34
N LEU A 176 -3.11 7.95 23.58
CA LEU A 176 -2.32 8.78 22.68
C LEU A 176 -0.81 8.58 22.83
N PHE A 177 -0.33 8.08 23.97
CA PHE A 177 1.08 7.75 24.15
C PHE A 177 1.44 6.50 23.35
N ASP A 178 0.59 5.47 23.46
CA ASP A 178 0.67 4.25 22.66
C ASP A 178 0.66 4.56 21.16
N ALA A 179 -0.37 5.28 20.70
CA ALA A 179 -0.56 5.58 19.28
C ALA A 179 0.50 6.52 18.68
N THR A 180 1.29 7.24 19.51
CA THR A 180 2.42 8.06 19.05
C THR A 180 3.72 7.24 18.96
N SER A 181 3.86 6.21 19.79
CA SER A 181 5.10 5.44 19.91
C SER A 181 5.12 4.19 19.02
N ASN A 182 3.97 3.52 18.88
CA ASN A 182 3.87 2.18 18.30
C ASN A 182 3.38 2.18 16.84
N LEU A 183 4.10 1.42 16.00
CA LEU A 183 3.91 1.36 14.54
C LEU A 183 3.50 -0.04 14.05
N ASP A 184 2.97 -0.89 14.93
CA ASP A 184 2.61 -2.28 14.66
C ASP A 184 1.50 -2.42 13.61
N SER A 185 0.56 -1.47 13.54
CA SER A 185 -0.47 -1.43 12.48
C SER A 185 0.11 -1.36 11.07
N TYR A 186 1.25 -0.67 10.88
CA TYR A 186 1.95 -0.63 9.59
C TYR A 186 2.63 -1.96 9.27
N VAL A 187 3.13 -2.68 10.28
CA VAL A 187 3.69 -4.04 10.11
C VAL A 187 2.59 -5.03 9.74
N ALA A 188 1.41 -4.94 10.37
CA ALA A 188 0.26 -5.78 10.05
C ALA A 188 -0.24 -5.56 8.62
N LEU A 189 -0.30 -4.30 8.17
CA LEU A 189 -0.62 -3.97 6.78
C LEU A 189 0.43 -4.51 5.81
N SER A 190 1.70 -4.23 6.08
CA SER A 190 2.83 -4.70 5.25
C SER A 190 2.81 -6.22 5.09
N GLY A 191 2.65 -6.97 6.18
CA GLY A 191 2.59 -8.42 6.15
C GLY A 191 1.41 -8.96 5.34
N SER A 192 0.27 -8.26 5.36
CA SER A 192 -0.89 -8.58 4.55
C SER A 192 -0.66 -8.32 3.06
N LEU A 193 -0.01 -7.21 2.70
CA LEU A 193 0.39 -6.89 1.33
C LEU A 193 1.45 -7.88 0.80
N LYS A 194 2.41 -8.29 1.64
CA LYS A 194 3.36 -9.36 1.31
C LYS A 194 2.65 -10.68 1.01
N ASN A 195 1.62 -11.05 1.80
CA ASN A 195 0.87 -12.28 1.53
C ASN A 195 0.20 -12.24 0.14
N LEU A 196 -0.40 -11.11 -0.22
CA LEU A 196 -0.93 -10.88 -1.57
C LEU A 196 0.16 -11.03 -2.64
N ALA A 197 1.31 -10.36 -2.46
CA ALA A 197 2.45 -10.45 -3.36
C ALA A 197 2.94 -11.89 -3.57
N VAL A 198 3.08 -12.67 -2.49
CA VAL A 198 3.49 -14.09 -2.56
C VAL A 198 2.51 -14.92 -3.36
N ASN A 199 1.19 -14.71 -3.16
CA ASN A 199 0.16 -15.46 -3.88
C ASN A 199 0.10 -15.07 -5.38
N LEU A 200 0.22 -13.78 -5.70
CA LEU A 200 0.33 -13.29 -7.08
C LEU A 200 1.58 -13.85 -7.78
N SER A 201 2.72 -13.88 -7.08
CA SER A 201 3.98 -14.41 -7.60
C SER A 201 3.87 -15.91 -7.90
N LYS A 202 3.26 -16.68 -6.99
CA LYS A 202 3.01 -18.11 -7.19
C LYS A 202 2.14 -18.35 -8.43
N MET A 203 1.02 -17.63 -8.56
CA MET A 203 0.14 -17.74 -9.73
C MET A 203 0.90 -17.39 -11.02
N SER A 204 1.69 -16.31 -11.01
CA SER A 204 2.51 -15.89 -12.15
C SER A 204 3.55 -16.94 -12.54
N ASN A 205 4.18 -17.60 -11.55
CA ASN A 205 5.09 -18.72 -11.81
C ASN A 205 4.38 -19.88 -12.50
N ASP A 206 3.19 -20.25 -12.04
CA ASP A 206 2.40 -21.30 -12.68
C ASP A 206 2.02 -20.92 -14.11
N LEU A 207 1.56 -19.69 -14.36
CA LEU A 207 1.23 -19.21 -15.71
C LEU A 207 2.43 -19.29 -16.67
N ARG A 208 3.62 -18.89 -16.21
CA ARG A 208 4.86 -18.99 -17.00
C ARG A 208 5.24 -20.45 -17.29
N LEU A 209 5.11 -21.33 -16.29
CA LEU A 209 5.43 -22.74 -16.45
C LEU A 209 4.45 -23.45 -17.40
N LEU A 210 3.15 -23.23 -17.22
CA LEU A 210 2.10 -23.85 -18.04
C LEU A 210 2.14 -23.35 -19.50
N SER A 211 2.60 -22.12 -19.74
CA SER A 211 2.76 -21.55 -21.09
C SER A 211 4.13 -21.84 -21.73
N SER A 212 5.04 -22.54 -21.04
CA SER A 212 6.36 -22.87 -21.57
C SER A 212 6.24 -23.69 -22.87
N GLY A 213 6.99 -23.33 -23.92
CA GLY A 213 6.85 -23.96 -25.23
C GLY A 213 7.39 -23.08 -26.37
N PRO A 214 6.90 -23.25 -27.61
CA PRO A 214 5.69 -24.01 -27.99
C PRO A 214 5.91 -25.51 -28.24
N ARG A 215 7.17 -25.98 -28.37
CA ARG A 215 7.47 -27.40 -28.72
C ARG A 215 8.22 -28.18 -27.65
N SER A 216 8.94 -27.49 -26.78
CA SER A 216 9.89 -28.08 -25.82
C SER A 216 9.59 -27.67 -24.38
N GLY A 217 8.31 -27.45 -24.07
CA GLY A 217 7.80 -27.12 -22.73
C GLY A 217 6.46 -27.83 -22.50
N LEU A 218 5.70 -27.39 -21.49
CA LEU A 218 4.40 -28.01 -21.18
C LEU A 218 3.31 -27.64 -22.19
N HIS A 219 3.28 -26.37 -22.61
CA HIS A 219 2.35 -25.82 -23.59
C HIS A 219 0.86 -26.14 -23.30
N GLU A 220 0.47 -26.09 -22.02
CA GLU A 220 -0.91 -26.38 -21.59
C GLU A 220 -1.85 -25.17 -21.76
N ILE A 221 -1.30 -23.95 -21.78
CA ILE A 221 -2.06 -22.72 -21.98
C ILE A 221 -1.35 -21.81 -22.98
N ASN A 222 -2.14 -20.93 -23.61
CA ASN A 222 -1.65 -19.86 -24.47
C ASN A 222 -1.91 -18.51 -23.80
N LEU A 223 -0.84 -17.76 -23.51
CA LEU A 223 -0.95 -16.39 -23.02
C LEU A 223 -1.04 -15.38 -24.19
N PRO A 224 -1.78 -14.28 -24.04
CA PRO A 224 -1.83 -13.24 -25.07
C PRO A 224 -0.44 -12.69 -25.39
N SER A 225 -0.10 -12.61 -26.68
CA SER A 225 1.18 -12.06 -27.13
C SER A 225 1.16 -10.53 -27.05
N LYS A 226 1.95 -9.95 -26.14
CA LYS A 226 1.99 -8.48 -25.93
C LYS A 226 3.10 -7.77 -26.70
N GLN A 227 4.21 -8.46 -26.95
CA GLN A 227 5.37 -7.92 -27.67
C GLN A 227 6.23 -9.04 -28.27
N ALA A 228 7.15 -8.67 -29.17
CA ALA A 228 8.21 -9.58 -29.61
C ALA A 228 9.10 -9.96 -28.43
N GLY A 229 9.31 -11.26 -28.22
CA GLY A 229 10.05 -11.81 -27.09
C GLY A 229 11.56 -11.92 -27.31
N SER A 230 12.06 -11.55 -28.48
CA SER A 230 13.50 -11.57 -28.80
C SER A 230 13.82 -10.67 -29.97
N SER A 231 14.94 -9.95 -29.88
CA SER A 231 15.50 -9.18 -30.99
C SER A 231 16.13 -10.05 -32.09
N ILE A 232 16.46 -11.32 -31.80
CA ILE A 232 17.19 -12.22 -32.70
C ILE A 232 16.40 -13.44 -33.17
N MET A 233 15.36 -13.85 -32.42
CA MET A 233 14.50 -14.99 -32.78
C MET A 233 13.15 -14.50 -33.30
N PRO A 234 12.95 -14.42 -34.62
CA PRO A 234 11.66 -14.08 -35.21
C PRO A 234 10.55 -14.99 -34.68
N GLY A 235 9.44 -14.39 -34.25
CA GLY A 235 8.26 -15.12 -33.76
C GLY A 235 8.32 -15.62 -32.32
N LYS A 236 9.44 -15.46 -31.59
CA LYS A 236 9.47 -15.77 -30.15
C LYS A 236 8.62 -14.77 -29.38
N VAL A 237 7.77 -15.26 -28.48
CA VAL A 237 6.96 -14.46 -27.55
C VAL A 237 7.24 -14.95 -26.12
N ASN A 238 7.43 -14.01 -25.18
CA ASN A 238 7.68 -14.32 -23.76
C ASN A 238 6.47 -13.96 -22.90
N PRO A 239 6.30 -14.60 -21.74
CA PRO A 239 5.23 -14.30 -20.79
C PRO A 239 5.55 -13.05 -19.93
N VAL A 240 5.75 -11.90 -20.59
CA VAL A 240 6.25 -10.66 -19.96
C VAL A 240 5.33 -10.08 -18.88
N ILE A 241 4.03 -10.37 -18.96
CA ILE A 241 3.03 -9.89 -17.99
C ILE A 241 3.19 -10.61 -16.63
N PRO A 242 3.17 -11.96 -16.55
CA PRO A 242 3.58 -12.66 -15.33
C PRO A 242 4.99 -12.29 -14.82
N GLU A 243 5.94 -11.99 -15.71
CA GLU A 243 7.31 -11.58 -15.32
C GLU A 243 7.34 -10.25 -14.56
N VAL A 244 6.54 -9.24 -14.97
CA VAL A 244 6.47 -7.96 -14.23
C VAL A 244 5.76 -8.12 -12.90
N VAL A 245 4.71 -8.95 -12.83
CA VAL A 245 4.02 -9.26 -11.56
C VAL A 245 4.97 -9.95 -10.57
N ASN A 246 5.82 -10.87 -11.05
CA ASN A 246 6.83 -11.49 -10.20
C ASN A 246 7.82 -10.45 -9.65
N GLN A 247 8.28 -9.49 -10.46
CA GLN A 247 9.20 -8.44 -10.01
C GLN A 247 8.58 -7.54 -8.93
N VAL A 248 7.34 -7.09 -9.13
CA VAL A 248 6.59 -6.32 -8.12
C VAL A 248 6.43 -7.11 -6.83
N ALA A 249 6.17 -8.42 -6.92
CA ALA A 249 6.08 -9.25 -5.73
C ALA A 249 7.41 -9.36 -4.97
N PHE A 250 8.54 -9.45 -5.66
CA PHE A 250 9.86 -9.44 -5.02
C PHE A 250 10.14 -8.11 -4.32
N GLU A 251 9.77 -7.01 -4.96
CA GLU A 251 9.91 -5.66 -4.38
C GLU A 251 9.08 -5.51 -3.10
N MET A 252 7.81 -5.93 -3.11
CA MET A 252 6.96 -5.88 -1.91
C MET A 252 7.50 -6.74 -0.76
N ILE A 253 8.11 -7.90 -1.05
CA ILE A 253 8.79 -8.71 -0.02
C ILE A 253 9.99 -7.96 0.59
N GLY A 254 10.74 -7.23 -0.23
CA GLY A 254 11.81 -6.35 0.23
C GLY A 254 11.28 -5.21 1.10
N PHE A 255 10.23 -4.53 0.65
CA PHE A 255 9.55 -3.48 1.41
C PHE A 255 9.04 -3.97 2.76
N ASP A 256 8.50 -5.19 2.85
CA ASP A 256 8.07 -5.75 4.13
C ASP A 256 9.22 -5.92 5.12
N THR A 257 10.40 -6.30 4.63
CA THR A 257 11.60 -6.38 5.47
C THR A 257 12.02 -4.99 5.95
N THR A 258 11.96 -3.98 5.07
CA THR A 258 12.24 -2.59 5.42
C THR A 258 11.26 -2.06 6.47
N VAL A 259 9.96 -2.26 6.28
CA VAL A 259 8.92 -1.82 7.24
C VAL A 259 9.14 -2.52 8.58
N THR A 260 9.38 -3.83 8.59
CA THR A 260 9.64 -4.58 9.83
C THR A 260 10.84 -4.02 10.60
N ALA A 261 11.96 -3.78 9.92
CA ALA A 261 13.16 -3.23 10.56
C ALA A 261 12.96 -1.78 11.05
N ALA A 262 12.25 -0.95 10.28
CA ALA A 262 11.96 0.43 10.66
C ALA A 262 10.99 0.51 11.85
N SER A 263 9.97 -0.34 11.90
CA SER A 263 9.00 -0.37 13.00
C SER A 263 9.61 -0.85 14.32
N GLU A 264 10.56 -1.80 14.28
CA GLU A 264 11.26 -2.27 15.49
C GLU A 264 12.17 -1.19 16.10
N ALA A 265 12.76 -0.32 15.26
CA ALA A 265 13.74 0.67 15.68
C ALA A 265 13.13 1.90 16.42
N GLY A 266 11.89 1.82 16.89
CA GLY A 266 11.27 2.86 17.73
C GLY A 266 12.08 3.10 19.00
N GLN A 267 12.12 4.36 19.46
CA GLN A 267 12.90 4.74 20.63
C GLN A 267 12.05 5.59 21.56
N LEU A 268 11.66 5.02 22.70
CA LEU A 268 10.85 5.68 23.72
C LEU A 268 9.52 6.19 23.11
N GLU A 269 9.19 7.47 23.26
CA GLU A 269 7.88 8.04 22.90
C GLU A 269 7.64 8.26 21.40
N LEU A 270 8.57 7.88 20.52
CA LEU A 270 8.42 8.09 19.07
C LEU A 270 9.22 7.06 18.26
N ASN A 271 8.69 6.71 17.09
CA ASN A 271 9.46 6.05 16.04
C ASN A 271 9.76 7.05 14.90
N ALA A 272 11.03 7.38 14.70
CA ALA A 272 11.45 8.39 13.72
C ALA A 272 11.51 7.88 12.27
N PHE A 273 11.20 6.61 12.02
CA PHE A 273 11.39 5.94 10.73
C PHE A 273 10.09 5.82 9.91
N GLU A 274 9.03 6.52 10.29
CA GLU A 274 7.79 6.62 9.50
C GLU A 274 8.02 7.02 8.03
N PRO A 275 8.95 7.93 7.66
CA PRO A 275 9.15 8.28 6.26
C PRO A 275 9.50 7.08 5.35
N ILE A 276 10.41 6.21 5.78
CA ILE A 276 10.77 5.02 4.98
C ILE A 276 9.65 3.97 4.99
N ILE A 277 8.85 3.90 6.07
CA ILE A 277 7.67 3.03 6.16
C ILE A 277 6.62 3.49 5.14
N PHE A 278 6.26 4.78 5.13
CA PHE A 278 5.29 5.32 4.20
C PHE A 278 5.76 5.22 2.75
N LYS A 279 7.03 5.55 2.46
CA LYS A 279 7.61 5.33 1.13
C LYS A 279 7.42 3.89 0.67
N SER A 280 7.73 2.92 1.53
CA SER A 280 7.69 1.49 1.18
C SER A 280 6.26 0.99 0.97
N LEU A 281 5.34 1.39 1.85
CA LEU A 281 3.92 1.01 1.75
C LEU A 281 3.22 1.66 0.56
N ILE A 282 3.41 2.97 0.35
CA ILE A 282 2.79 3.71 -0.76
C ILE A 282 3.24 3.11 -2.09
N THR A 283 4.55 3.01 -2.34
CA THR A 283 5.09 2.42 -3.57
C THR A 283 4.62 0.96 -3.73
N GLY A 284 4.64 0.17 -2.65
CA GLY A 284 4.18 -1.22 -2.67
C GLY A 284 2.71 -1.36 -3.07
N ILE A 285 1.82 -0.54 -2.50
CA ILE A 285 0.39 -0.55 -2.83
C ILE A 285 0.16 -0.16 -4.29
N GLU A 286 0.79 0.93 -4.76
CA GLU A 286 0.66 1.40 -6.14
C GLU A 286 1.15 0.35 -7.14
N HIS A 287 2.33 -0.23 -6.91
CA HIS A 287 2.88 -1.25 -7.81
C HIS A 287 2.04 -2.53 -7.81
N LEU A 288 1.54 -2.98 -6.65
CA LEU A 288 0.62 -4.13 -6.58
C LEU A 288 -0.69 -3.85 -7.33
N GLN A 289 -1.27 -2.67 -7.16
CA GLN A 289 -2.47 -2.23 -7.85
C GLN A 289 -2.27 -2.25 -9.37
N GLN A 290 -1.18 -1.67 -9.87
CA GLN A 290 -0.85 -1.65 -11.30
C GLN A 290 -0.50 -3.05 -11.84
N ALA A 291 0.18 -3.88 -11.06
CA ALA A 291 0.50 -5.25 -11.44
C ALA A 291 -0.77 -6.11 -11.61
N MET A 292 -1.75 -5.98 -10.72
CA MET A 292 -3.03 -6.68 -10.84
C MET A 292 -3.86 -6.17 -12.02
N ASN A 293 -3.88 -4.85 -12.26
CA ASN A 293 -4.56 -4.27 -13.42
C ASN A 293 -3.96 -4.79 -14.75
N THR A 294 -2.65 -5.01 -14.76
CA THR A 294 -1.90 -5.45 -15.95
C THR A 294 -2.06 -6.96 -16.24
N LEU A 295 -2.35 -7.78 -15.23
CA LEU A 295 -2.35 -9.25 -15.29
C LEU A 295 -3.66 -9.85 -15.81
#